data_AF-A0A0B6YMI5-F1
#
_entry.id   AF-A0A0B6YMI5-F1
#
_cell.length_a   1.000
_cell.length_b   1.000
_cell.length_c   1.000
_cell.angle_alpha   90.00
_cell.angle_beta   90.00
_cell.angle_gamma   90.00
#
_symmetry.space_group_name_H-M   'P 1'
#
loop_
_entity.id
_entity.type
_entity.pdbx_description
1 polymer ?
#
loop_
_entity_poly.entity_id
_entity_poly.type
_entity_poly.pdbx_seq_one_letter_code
_entity_poly.pdbx_strand_id
1 'polypeptide(L)'
;ALIMRGGCSFMTKTKVAERAGALAAIIADNDESNDITMIDMIDDSTERVVRIPSMFLLGKDGLMIRRQLSIVNSDRALITIPVNLTGKPLSVTKRPPW
;
A
#
# COMPACT_ATOMS: atom_id res chain seq x y z
N ALA A 1 3.65 -1.08 -6.37
CA ALA A 1 2.37 -1.56 -6.92
C ALA A 1 1.28 -1.38 -5.88
N LEU A 2 0.12 -0.85 -6.25
CA LEU A 2 -1.09 -0.83 -5.43
C LEU A 2 -1.92 -2.08 -5.73
N ILE A 3 -2.29 -2.86 -4.72
CA ILE A 3 -2.90 -4.19 -4.87
C ILE A 3 -4.08 -4.29 -3.90
N MET A 4 -5.22 -4.83 -4.34
CA MET A 4 -6.33 -5.12 -3.42
C MET A 4 -6.11 -6.44 -2.68
N ARG A 5 -6.50 -6.49 -1.41
CA ARG A 5 -6.58 -7.70 -0.61
C ARG A 5 -7.62 -8.69 -1.19
N GLY A 6 -7.44 -9.98 -0.90
CA GLY A 6 -8.35 -11.06 -1.31
C GLY A 6 -7.75 -11.99 -2.37
N GLY A 7 -8.33 -13.17 -2.56
CA GLY A 7 -7.94 -14.17 -3.57
C GLY A 7 -6.65 -14.97 -3.29
N CYS A 8 -5.67 -14.38 -2.62
CA CYS A 8 -4.42 -15.06 -2.22
C CYS A 8 -3.73 -14.35 -1.05
N SER A 9 -2.66 -14.96 -0.53
CA SER A 9 -1.88 -14.43 0.61
C SER A 9 -1.14 -13.13 0.30
N PHE A 10 -0.83 -12.36 1.36
CA PHE A 10 0.02 -11.16 1.27
C PHE A 10 1.41 -11.47 0.67
N MET A 11 1.96 -12.62 1.06
CA MET A 11 3.23 -13.13 0.54
C MET A 11 3.17 -13.35 -0.97
N THR A 12 2.13 -14.02 -1.46
CA THR A 12 1.95 -14.26 -2.90
C THR A 12 1.80 -12.95 -3.67
N LYS A 13 0.98 -12.02 -3.18
CA LYS A 13 0.81 -10.68 -3.81
C LYS A 13 2.13 -9.93 -3.92
N THR A 14 2.89 -9.90 -2.83
CA THR A 14 4.15 -9.17 -2.79
C THR A 14 5.20 -9.82 -3.69
N LYS A 15 5.25 -11.16 -3.72
CA LYS A 15 6.17 -11.91 -4.60
C LYS A 15 5.85 -11.70 -6.09
N VAL A 16 4.57 -11.66 -6.46
CA VAL A 16 4.16 -11.37 -7.83
C VAL A 16 4.50 -9.93 -8.21
N ALA A 17 4.27 -8.97 -7.31
CA ALA A 17 4.64 -7.58 -7.54
C ALA A 17 6.15 -7.39 -7.72
N GLU A 18 6.96 -8.06 -6.89
CA GLU A 18 8.42 -8.10 -7.02
C GLU A 18 8.85 -8.62 -8.40
N ARG A 19 8.29 -9.77 -8.83
CA ARG A 19 8.59 -10.35 -10.15
C ARG A 19 8.20 -9.44 -11.32
N ALA A 20 7.16 -8.61 -11.13
CA ALA A 20 6.74 -7.61 -12.11
C ALA A 20 7.59 -6.33 -12.08
N GLY A 21 8.64 -6.27 -11.26
CA GLY A 21 9.56 -5.12 -11.18
C GLY A 21 9.10 -4.00 -10.25
N ALA A 22 8.11 -4.23 -9.38
CA ALA A 22 7.72 -3.25 -8.38
C ALA A 22 8.82 -3.06 -7.33
N LEU A 23 9.04 -1.82 -6.89
CA LEU A 23 9.99 -1.48 -5.81
C LEU A 23 9.40 -1.63 -4.40
N ALA A 24 8.07 -1.65 -4.30
CA ALA A 24 7.30 -1.81 -3.07
C ALA A 24 5.88 -2.30 -3.40
N ALA A 25 5.22 -2.95 -2.44
CA ALA A 25 3.81 -3.33 -2.53
C ALA A 25 2.97 -2.60 -1.49
N ILE A 26 1.88 -1.98 -1.92
CA ILE A 26 0.87 -1.37 -1.05
C ILE A 26 -0.39 -2.21 -1.20
N ILE A 27 -0.78 -2.91 -0.15
CA ILE A 27 -1.93 -3.81 -0.16
C ILE A 27 -3.09 -3.12 0.55
N ALA A 28 -4.07 -2.69 -0.23
CA ALA A 28 -5.29 -2.06 0.26
C ALA A 28 -6.31 -3.11 0.71
N ASP A 29 -6.95 -2.87 1.84
CA ASP A 29 -8.06 -3.70 2.30
C ASP A 29 -9.19 -3.74 1.26
N ASN A 30 -9.90 -4.86 1.19
CA ASN A 30 -11.03 -5.02 0.27
C ASN A 30 -12.37 -4.57 0.86
N ASP A 31 -12.41 -4.29 2.17
CA ASP A 31 -13.53 -3.60 2.79
C ASP A 31 -13.38 -2.09 2.59
N GLU A 32 -14.09 -1.54 1.60
CA GLU A 32 -14.08 -0.12 1.27
C GLU A 32 -14.58 0.79 2.40
N SER A 33 -15.31 0.24 3.37
CA SER A 33 -15.80 0.97 4.54
C SER A 33 -14.78 1.01 5.69
N ASN A 34 -13.77 0.15 5.66
CA ASN A 34 -12.74 0.12 6.69
C ASN A 34 -11.82 1.34 6.61
N ASP A 35 -11.89 2.19 7.65
CA ASP A 35 -11.07 3.39 7.81
C ASP A 35 -10.33 3.47 9.15
N ILE A 36 -10.30 2.36 9.90
CA ILE A 36 -9.68 2.30 11.24
C ILE A 36 -8.82 1.04 11.41
N THR A 37 -9.31 -0.10 10.96
CA THR A 37 -8.74 -1.39 11.34
C THR A 37 -7.53 -1.74 10.47
N MET A 38 -6.35 -1.71 11.08
CA MET A 38 -5.15 -2.30 10.48
C MET A 38 -5.05 -3.78 10.79
N ILE A 39 -4.44 -4.53 9.88
CA ILE A 39 -4.21 -5.97 10.03
C ILE A 39 -2.72 -6.25 9.86
N ASP A 40 -2.21 -7.12 10.72
CA ASP A 40 -0.85 -7.62 10.59
C ASP A 40 -0.75 -8.54 9.38
N MET A 41 0.13 -8.17 8.44
CA MET A 41 0.44 -8.99 7.28
C MET A 41 1.39 -10.10 7.70
N ILE A 42 0.83 -11.21 8.17
CA ILE A 42 1.58 -12.40 8.57
C ILE A 42 2.08 -13.19 7.36
N ASP A 43 3.20 -13.88 7.54
CA ASP A 43 3.73 -14.85 6.57
C ASP A 43 2.75 -16.01 6.35
N ASP A 44 2.86 -16.68 5.20
CA ASP A 44 2.00 -17.82 4.86
C ASP A 44 2.67 -19.19 4.99
N SER A 45 3.79 -19.27 5.73
CA SER A 45 4.49 -20.51 6.10
C SER A 45 5.03 -21.30 4.92
N THR A 46 5.27 -20.63 3.79
CA THR A 46 5.74 -21.28 2.56
C THR A 46 7.24 -21.19 2.33
N GLU A 47 7.99 -20.65 3.30
CA GLU A 47 9.46 -20.44 3.25
C GLU A 47 9.96 -19.60 2.06
N ARG A 48 9.04 -19.02 1.28
CA ARG A 48 9.40 -18.11 0.20
C ARG A 48 10.00 -16.85 0.81
N VAL A 49 10.80 -16.14 0.01
CA VAL A 49 11.41 -14.87 0.41
C VAL A 49 10.97 -13.78 -0.54
N VAL A 50 10.65 -12.61 0.01
CA VAL A 50 10.34 -11.38 -0.72
C VAL A 50 11.37 -10.32 -0.31
N ARG A 51 11.89 -9.56 -1.27
CA ARG A 51 12.97 -8.58 -1.07
C ARG A 51 12.51 -7.12 -1.18
N ILE A 52 11.24 -6.89 -1.51
CA ILE A 52 10.65 -5.55 -1.56
C ILE A 52 9.80 -5.31 -0.31
N PRO A 53 9.75 -4.07 0.21
CA PRO A 53 8.86 -3.74 1.31
C PRO A 53 7.39 -3.87 0.89
N SER A 54 6.57 -4.39 1.80
CA SER A 54 5.12 -4.37 1.69
C SER A 54 4.51 -3.58 2.84
N MET A 55 3.41 -2.88 2.58
CA MET A 55 2.62 -2.19 3.61
C MET A 55 1.13 -2.43 3.41
N PHE A 56 0.39 -2.41 4.51
CA PHE A 56 -1.07 -2.43 4.51
C PHE A 56 -1.63 -1.01 4.38
N LEU A 57 -2.73 -0.87 3.64
CA LEU A 57 -3.48 0.37 3.48
C LEU A 57 -4.95 0.10 3.76
N LEU A 58 -5.61 1.05 4.45
CA LEU A 58 -7.04 0.94 4.76
C LEU A 58 -7.87 0.92 3.47
N GLY A 59 -9.02 0.26 3.52
CA GLY A 59 -9.83 0.05 2.32
C GLY A 59 -10.43 1.35 1.78
N LYS A 60 -10.85 2.25 2.67
CA LYS A 60 -11.33 3.59 2.29
C LYS A 60 -10.25 4.39 1.54
N ASP A 61 -9.00 4.36 2.02
CA ASP A 61 -7.88 5.03 1.37
C ASP A 61 -7.53 4.41 0.02
N GLY A 62 -7.50 3.07 -0.04
CA GLY A 62 -7.28 2.32 -1.28
C GLY A 62 -8.34 2.63 -2.35
N LEU A 63 -9.61 2.71 -1.93
CA LEU A 63 -10.72 3.12 -2.80
C LEU A 63 -10.51 4.54 -3.31
N MET A 64 -10.17 5.51 -2.45
CA MET A 64 -9.98 6.90 -2.88
C MET A 64 -8.88 7.02 -3.94
N ILE A 65 -7.75 6.33 -3.75
CA ILE A 65 -6.65 6.33 -4.74
C ILE A 65 -7.13 5.74 -6.08
N ARG A 66 -7.78 4.57 -6.06
CA ARG A 66 -8.27 3.92 -7.28
C ARG A 66 -9.33 4.74 -8.01
N ARG A 67 -10.26 5.31 -7.25
CA ARG A 67 -11.31 6.18 -7.80
C ARG A 67 -10.68 7.39 -8.49
N GLN A 68 -9.69 8.02 -7.86
CA GLN A 68 -9.02 9.17 -8.45
C GLN A 68 -8.29 8.80 -9.74
N LEU A 69 -7.55 7.68 -9.74
CA LEU A 69 -6.90 7.14 -10.95
C LEU A 69 -7.90 6.93 -12.10
N SER A 70 -9.09 6.38 -11.79
CA SER A 70 -10.16 6.19 -12.78
C SER A 70 -10.73 7.51 -13.29
N ILE A 71 -10.92 8.50 -12.40
CA ILE A 71 -11.44 9.83 -12.78
C ILE A 71 -10.47 10.54 -13.73
N VAL A 72 -9.16 10.45 -13.47
CA VAL A 72 -8.14 11.08 -14.31
C VAL A 72 -7.70 10.21 -15.49
N ASN A 73 -8.36 9.07 -15.71
CA ASN A 73 -8.03 8.09 -16.75
C ASN A 73 -6.54 7.71 -16.78
N SER A 74 -5.97 7.43 -15.59
CA SER A 74 -4.56 7.07 -15.44
C SER A 74 -4.41 5.69 -14.79
N ASP A 75 -3.42 4.95 -15.23
CA ASP A 75 -3.03 3.65 -14.68
C ASP A 75 -1.97 3.76 -13.57
N ARG A 76 -1.46 4.98 -13.31
CA ARG A 76 -0.31 5.22 -12.43
C ARG A 76 -0.42 6.54 -11.67
N ALA A 77 0.20 6.60 -10.51
CA ALA A 77 0.39 7.83 -9.74
C ALA A 77 1.84 7.95 -9.27
N LEU A 78 2.32 9.19 -9.18
CA LEU A 78 3.57 9.51 -8.50
C LEU A 78 3.26 9.70 -7.01
N ILE A 79 3.94 8.93 -6.16
CA ILE A 79 3.83 9.02 -4.70
C ILE A 79 5.20 9.31 -4.10
N THR A 80 5.20 10.08 -3.01
CA THR A 80 6.40 10.32 -2.20
C THR A 80 6.20 9.64 -0.86
N ILE A 81 7.03 8.64 -0.55
CA ILE A 81 7.02 7.96 0.75
C ILE A 81 8.21 8.49 1.55
N PRO A 82 7.97 9.32 2.59
CA PRO A 82 9.05 9.88 3.38
C PRO A 82 9.53 8.83 4.40
N VAL A 83 10.66 8.17 4.10
CA VAL A 83 11.21 7.08 4.93
C VAL A 83 11.99 7.53 6.17
N ASN A 84 12.34 8.83 6.28
CA ASN A 84 13.14 9.37 7.38
C ASN A 84 12.48 10.59 8.02
N LEU A 85 11.34 10.36 8.69
CA LEU A 85 10.60 11.37 9.46
C LEU A 85 10.75 11.21 10.98
N THR A 86 11.37 10.13 11.46
CA THR A 86 11.56 9.91 12.89
C THR A 86 12.31 11.09 13.53
N GLY A 87 11.72 11.69 14.57
CA GLY A 87 12.31 12.83 15.28
C GLY A 87 12.24 14.18 14.55
N LYS A 88 11.68 14.25 13.34
CA LYS A 88 11.48 15.53 12.65
C LYS A 88 10.25 16.26 13.22
N PRO A 89 10.35 17.58 13.50
CA PRO A 89 9.20 18.35 13.95
C PRO A 89 8.08 18.30 12.91
N LEU A 90 6.83 18.17 13.39
CA LEU A 90 5.66 18.11 12.52
C LEU A 90 5.55 19.32 11.59
N SER A 91 5.98 20.50 12.06
CA SER A 91 6.01 21.76 11.31
C SER A 91 6.86 21.73 10.04
N VAL A 92 7.85 20.84 9.95
CA VAL A 92 8.73 20.70 8.77
C VAL A 92 8.13 19.74 7.73
N THR A 93 7.09 19.00 8.10
CA THR A 93 6.43 18.04 7.22
C THR A 93 5.40 18.76 6.37
N LYS A 94 5.51 18.68 5.04
CA LYS A 94 4.47 19.19 4.12
C LYS A 94 3.20 18.36 4.30
N ARG A 95 2.27 18.86 5.11
CA ARG A 95 0.96 18.25 5.33
C ARG A 95 -0.11 19.03 4.56
N PRO A 96 -1.19 18.36 4.12
CA PRO A 96 -2.39 19.06 3.68
C PRO A 96 -2.89 20.01 4.78
N PRO A 97 -3.60 21.10 4.43
CA PRO A 97 -4.07 22.10 5.39
C PRO A 97 -5.25 21.64 6.28
N TRP A 98 -5.67 20.38 6.17
CA TRP A 98 -6.79 19.79 6.92
C TRP A 98 -6.31 18.69 7.86
#